data_AF-C5M744-F1
#
_entry.id   AF-C5M744-F1
#
_cell.length_a   1.000
_cell.length_b   1.000
_cell.length_c   1.000
_cell.angle_alpha   90.00
_cell.angle_beta   90.00
_cell.angle_gamma   90.00
#
_symmetry.space_group_name_H-M   'P 1'
#
loop_
_entity.id
_entity.type
_entity.pdbx_description
1 polymer ?
#
loop_
_entity_poly.entity_id
_entity_poly.type
_entity_poly.pdbx_seq_one_letter_code
_entity_poly.pdbx_strand_id
1 'polypeptide(L)'
;MSTIQDDTVYIPIPHYPPFKLRSSLIDKDPVIWVHLLEGYIKLMQFLLDVNSPKLTIKSQQQLQLFLKNFLVETSEEESKIFSLGAINPEIKTNTSILKIYVFQLIKNYSFVKLNLTGEIIWKFARIYAEKNINIVRGLIDGSFKSKFNDNKKSGNISSISSVQKYLDTLIKNGNFTHEDLTSLSLLLGQNTTKTSTFAMGSNRSINKRSNRSSPFAENFVNTTWIENLEQSYVGGKSVNAETIKNVMIISIISLSTAKLASLTMSLGISSVDTLKSCPLFSSIIISEPYREMIPNLEERLPFLRSLDEEEDDDEDYDDDFGYEENIEAISLLVDLFPGMTEKKAKIVLKQNNGDVEHVTNMLLENPGLIDQIEEQQKKKKKKPVPSNNNYNDPRVLQSKKNQKFKLGQPSAELKKKTLSDALRVMYQSDEDEPDDTYDDQEKTTGDDL
;
A
#
# COMPACT_ATOMS: atom_id res chain seq x y z
N MET A 1 53.96 -13.43 -27.09
CA MET A 1 52.51 -13.60 -27.36
C MET A 1 52.10 -14.94 -26.81
N SER A 2 51.72 -14.98 -25.53
CA SER A 2 51.14 -16.17 -24.89
C SER A 2 49.64 -16.14 -25.13
N THR A 3 49.16 -17.06 -25.96
CA THR A 3 47.73 -17.36 -26.12
C THR A 3 47.19 -17.84 -24.77
N ILE A 4 46.44 -16.97 -24.08
CA ILE A 4 45.55 -17.39 -23.01
C ILE A 4 44.52 -18.29 -23.69
N GLN A 5 44.61 -19.59 -23.47
CA GLN A 5 43.53 -20.52 -23.82
C GLN A 5 42.31 -20.06 -23.01
N ASP A 6 41.31 -19.52 -23.70
CA ASP A 6 39.99 -19.29 -23.12
C ASP A 6 39.39 -20.67 -22.78
N ASP A 7 39.61 -21.13 -21.55
CA ASP A 7 38.97 -22.32 -20.95
C ASP A 7 37.46 -22.08 -20.78
N THR A 8 36.78 -21.93 -21.91
CA THR A 8 35.34 -21.76 -22.00
C THR A 8 34.72 -23.09 -22.43
N VAL A 9 33.78 -23.59 -21.64
CA VAL A 9 33.12 -24.88 -21.90
C VAL A 9 31.69 -24.62 -22.36
N TYR A 10 31.31 -25.26 -23.47
CA TYR A 10 29.92 -25.28 -23.92
C TYR A 10 29.14 -26.30 -23.12
N ILE A 11 28.17 -25.81 -22.36
CA ILE A 11 27.22 -26.62 -21.60
C ILE A 11 25.82 -26.28 -22.11
N PRO A 12 25.09 -27.24 -22.71
CA PRO A 12 23.72 -27.00 -23.12
C PRO A 12 22.82 -26.86 -21.88
N ILE A 13 22.16 -25.72 -21.74
CA ILE A 13 21.24 -25.45 -20.63
C ILE A 13 19.80 -25.50 -21.17
N PRO A 14 19.02 -26.55 -20.85
CA PRO A 14 17.64 -26.66 -21.31
C PRO A 14 16.76 -25.61 -20.63
N HIS A 15 15.76 -25.11 -21.37
CA HIS A 15 14.80 -24.13 -20.84
C HIS A 15 13.93 -24.74 -19.75
N TYR A 16 13.54 -23.92 -18.78
CA TYR A 16 12.56 -24.36 -17.79
C TYR A 16 11.19 -24.54 -18.47
N PRO A 17 10.51 -25.70 -18.29
CA PRO A 17 9.31 -25.99 -19.06
C PRO A 17 8.10 -25.15 -18.60
N PRO A 18 7.17 -24.79 -19.50
CA PRO A 18 6.00 -24.01 -19.14
C PRO A 18 5.02 -24.82 -18.25
N PHE A 19 4.21 -24.13 -17.45
CA PHE A 19 3.28 -24.75 -16.50
C PHE A 19 2.41 -25.85 -17.12
N LYS A 20 1.84 -25.63 -18.32
CA LYS A 20 1.00 -26.63 -19.01
C LYS A 20 1.73 -27.96 -19.23
N LEU A 21 3.00 -27.89 -19.64
CA LEU A 21 3.82 -29.08 -19.87
C LEU A 21 4.19 -29.73 -18.53
N ARG A 22 4.55 -28.94 -17.52
CA ARG A 22 4.86 -29.46 -16.18
C ARG A 22 3.67 -30.13 -15.52
N SER A 23 2.49 -29.52 -15.57
CA SER A 23 1.25 -30.13 -15.08
C SER A 23 0.99 -31.46 -15.78
N SER A 24 1.11 -31.51 -17.11
CA SER A 24 0.94 -32.78 -17.85
C SER A 24 2.01 -33.83 -17.50
N LEU A 25 3.26 -33.43 -17.24
CA LEU A 25 4.33 -34.35 -16.85
C LEU A 25 4.13 -34.86 -15.42
N ILE A 26 3.68 -33.99 -14.51
CA ILE A 26 3.37 -34.34 -13.12
C ILE A 26 2.20 -35.33 -13.07
N ASP A 27 1.21 -35.16 -13.95
CA ASP A 27 0.02 -36.02 -13.98
C ASP A 27 0.26 -37.36 -14.69
N LYS A 28 0.99 -37.34 -15.81
CA LYS A 28 1.21 -38.55 -16.62
C LYS A 28 2.40 -39.37 -16.14
N ASP A 29 3.53 -38.72 -15.83
CA ASP A 29 4.81 -39.37 -15.53
C ASP A 29 5.62 -38.60 -14.47
N PRO A 30 5.18 -38.59 -13.19
CA PRO A 30 5.81 -37.79 -12.14
C PRO A 30 7.28 -38.15 -11.90
N VAL A 31 7.69 -39.39 -12.15
CA VAL A 31 9.08 -39.87 -11.98
C VAL A 31 10.02 -39.16 -12.98
N ILE A 32 9.59 -38.99 -14.23
CA ILE A 32 10.38 -38.28 -15.24
C ILE A 32 10.58 -36.83 -14.80
N TRP A 33 9.53 -36.20 -14.28
CA TRP A 33 9.63 -34.83 -13.76
C TRP A 33 10.59 -34.72 -12.57
N VAL A 34 10.58 -35.68 -11.65
CA VAL A 34 11.54 -35.73 -10.52
C VAL A 34 12.98 -35.78 -11.04
N HIS A 35 13.30 -36.68 -11.99
CA HIS A 35 14.65 -36.76 -12.55
C HIS A 35 15.06 -35.50 -13.32
N LEU A 36 14.11 -34.84 -13.98
CA LEU A 36 14.36 -33.58 -14.67
C LEU A 36 14.70 -32.47 -13.67
N LEU A 37 13.99 -32.39 -12.54
CA LEU A 37 14.31 -31.50 -11.43
C LEU A 37 15.70 -31.79 -10.83
N GLU A 38 16.04 -33.07 -10.63
CA GLU A 38 17.39 -33.48 -10.18
C GLU A 38 18.48 -33.03 -11.16
N GLY A 39 18.22 -33.14 -12.47
CA GLY A 39 19.10 -32.64 -13.51
C GLY A 39 19.35 -31.14 -13.40
N TYR A 40 18.30 -30.33 -13.19
CA TYR A 40 18.46 -28.90 -12.94
C TYR A 40 19.22 -28.60 -11.65
N ILE A 41 18.97 -29.35 -10.58
CA ILE A 41 19.69 -29.18 -9.31
C ILE A 41 21.19 -29.43 -9.52
N LYS A 42 21.57 -30.54 -10.17
CA LYS A 42 22.97 -30.86 -10.49
C LYS A 42 23.61 -29.80 -11.38
N LEU A 43 22.89 -29.28 -12.37
CA LEU A 43 23.35 -28.18 -13.21
C LEU A 43 23.64 -26.93 -12.36
N MET A 44 22.73 -26.54 -11.47
CA MET A 44 22.93 -25.36 -10.61
C MET A 44 24.08 -25.55 -9.62
N GLN A 45 24.23 -26.74 -9.06
CA GLN A 45 25.38 -27.09 -8.21
C GLN A 45 26.69 -26.92 -8.97
N PHE A 46 26.76 -27.40 -10.22
CA PHE A 46 27.93 -27.24 -11.07
C PHE A 46 28.22 -25.75 -11.36
N LEU A 47 27.20 -24.95 -11.70
CA LEU A 47 27.36 -23.51 -11.98
C LEU A 47 27.75 -22.66 -10.76
N LEU A 48 27.54 -23.20 -9.55
CA LEU A 48 27.89 -22.57 -8.28
C LEU A 48 29.28 -22.97 -7.77
N ASP A 49 29.91 -23.97 -8.36
CA ASP A 49 31.25 -24.40 -8.00
C ASP A 49 32.29 -23.32 -8.41
N VAL A 50 33.21 -23.02 -7.50
CA VAL A 50 34.29 -22.05 -7.69
C VAL A 50 35.26 -22.49 -8.78
N ASN A 51 35.40 -23.80 -8.97
CA ASN A 51 36.28 -24.39 -9.98
C ASN A 51 35.57 -24.61 -11.33
N SER A 52 34.31 -24.17 -11.46
CA SER A 52 33.58 -24.36 -12.72
C SER A 52 34.21 -23.55 -13.85
N PRO A 53 34.35 -24.14 -15.06
CA PRO A 53 34.88 -23.45 -16.21
C PRO A 53 33.95 -22.31 -16.62
N LYS A 54 34.51 -21.27 -17.26
CA LYS A 54 33.70 -20.15 -17.75
C LYS A 54 32.74 -20.66 -18.82
N LEU A 55 31.49 -20.23 -18.74
CA LEU A 55 30.49 -20.58 -19.76
C LEU A 55 30.80 -19.86 -21.06
N THR A 56 30.56 -20.55 -22.19
CA THR A 56 30.48 -19.89 -23.50
C THR A 56 29.33 -18.89 -23.55
N ILE A 57 29.40 -17.92 -24.46
CA ILE A 57 28.35 -16.91 -24.69
C ILE A 57 26.98 -17.58 -24.94
N LYS A 58 26.97 -18.67 -25.71
CA LYS A 58 25.74 -19.44 -26.01
C LYS A 58 25.15 -20.08 -24.76
N SER A 59 25.97 -20.73 -23.94
CA SER A 59 25.53 -21.30 -22.65
C SER A 59 25.04 -20.20 -21.69
N GLN A 60 25.68 -19.03 -21.69
CA GLN A 60 25.24 -17.89 -20.88
C GLN A 60 23.86 -17.40 -21.33
N GLN A 61 23.61 -17.26 -22.63
CA GLN A 61 22.27 -16.89 -23.16
C GLN A 61 21.20 -17.92 -22.79
N GLN A 62 21.54 -19.21 -22.86
CA GLN A 62 20.63 -20.28 -22.45
C GLN A 62 20.32 -20.24 -20.95
N LEU A 63 21.33 -19.94 -20.11
CA LEU A 63 21.13 -19.72 -18.66
C LEU A 63 20.21 -18.53 -18.39
N GLN A 64 20.41 -17.42 -19.11
CA GLN A 64 19.54 -16.24 -18.98
C GLN A 64 18.09 -16.57 -19.34
N LEU A 65 17.87 -17.32 -20.42
CA LEU A 65 16.55 -17.75 -20.83
C LEU A 65 15.94 -18.75 -19.84
N PHE A 66 16.73 -19.67 -19.30
CA PHE A 66 16.30 -20.55 -18.20
C PHE A 66 15.82 -19.74 -17.00
N LEU A 67 16.62 -18.77 -16.52
CA LEU A 67 16.27 -17.96 -15.35
C LEU A 67 15.03 -17.11 -15.60
N LYS A 68 14.91 -16.54 -16.80
CA LYS A 68 13.72 -15.79 -17.22
C LYS A 68 12.46 -16.66 -17.09
N ASN A 69 12.47 -17.82 -17.74
CA ASN A 69 11.31 -18.71 -17.75
C ASN A 69 11.03 -19.26 -16.34
N PHE A 70 12.07 -19.66 -15.60
CA PHE A 70 11.93 -20.17 -14.25
C PHE A 70 11.25 -19.17 -13.32
N LEU A 71 11.69 -17.90 -13.32
CA LEU A 71 11.14 -16.88 -12.42
C LEU A 71 9.71 -16.48 -12.80
N VAL A 72 9.40 -16.37 -14.10
CA VAL A 72 8.03 -16.10 -14.57
C VAL A 72 7.11 -17.23 -14.15
N GLU A 73 7.44 -18.46 -14.53
CA GLU A 73 6.63 -19.64 -14.25
C GLU A 73 6.46 -19.88 -12.75
N THR A 74 7.52 -19.74 -11.97
CA THR A 74 7.47 -19.91 -10.51
C THR A 74 6.63 -18.83 -9.83
N SER A 75 6.62 -17.60 -10.37
CA SER A 75 5.80 -16.51 -9.82
C SER A 75 4.31 -16.67 -10.12
N GLU A 76 3.97 -17.32 -11.23
CA GLU A 76 2.59 -17.61 -11.62
C GLU A 76 2.07 -18.92 -11.02
N GLU A 77 2.95 -19.82 -10.57
CA GLU A 77 2.56 -21.05 -9.89
C GLU A 77 1.80 -20.80 -8.59
N GLU A 78 2.14 -19.75 -7.84
CA GLU A 78 1.50 -19.47 -6.56
C GLU A 78 0.00 -19.15 -6.71
N SER A 79 -0.41 -18.63 -7.88
CA SER A 79 -1.80 -18.33 -8.20
C SER A 79 -2.52 -19.46 -8.97
N LYS A 80 -1.82 -20.52 -9.38
CA LYS A 80 -2.38 -21.63 -10.17
C LYS A 80 -2.65 -22.85 -9.29
N ILE A 81 -3.81 -23.48 -9.51
CA ILE A 81 -4.17 -24.73 -8.82
C ILE A 81 -3.32 -25.85 -9.41
N PHE A 82 -2.57 -26.54 -8.56
CA PHE A 82 -1.84 -27.73 -8.97
C PHE A 82 -2.77 -28.94 -9.07
N SER A 83 -2.48 -29.82 -10.02
CA SER A 83 -3.06 -31.15 -10.09
C SER A 83 -2.62 -32.04 -8.91
N LEU A 84 -3.37 -33.11 -8.62
CA LEU A 84 -3.12 -34.01 -7.50
C LEU A 84 -1.69 -34.60 -7.49
N GLY A 85 -1.04 -34.74 -8.65
CA GLY A 85 0.33 -35.25 -8.75
C GLY A 85 1.38 -34.34 -8.09
N ALA A 86 1.11 -33.04 -7.95
CA ALA A 86 2.00 -32.09 -7.26
C ALA A 86 2.06 -32.30 -5.74
N ILE A 87 1.23 -33.20 -5.19
CA ILE A 87 1.24 -33.60 -3.79
C ILE A 87 2.43 -34.51 -3.48
N ASN A 88 3.10 -35.08 -4.51
CA ASN A 88 4.28 -35.92 -4.31
C ASN A 88 5.37 -35.18 -3.50
N PRO A 89 5.81 -35.74 -2.35
CA PRO A 89 6.78 -35.09 -1.47
C PRO A 89 8.14 -34.86 -2.14
N GLU A 90 8.56 -35.73 -3.06
CA GLU A 90 9.84 -35.57 -3.77
C GLU A 90 9.82 -34.38 -4.72
N ILE A 91 8.73 -34.20 -5.47
CA ILE A 91 8.55 -33.05 -6.37
C ILE A 91 8.57 -31.75 -5.56
N LYS A 92 7.87 -31.70 -4.42
CA LYS A 92 7.88 -30.52 -3.53
C LYS A 92 9.27 -30.23 -2.97
N THR A 93 9.98 -31.26 -2.55
CA THR A 93 11.32 -31.14 -1.96
C THR A 93 12.32 -30.67 -3.01
N ASN A 94 12.38 -31.33 -4.17
CA ASN A 94 13.29 -30.97 -5.26
C ASN A 94 12.97 -29.59 -5.84
N THR A 95 11.69 -29.21 -5.96
CA THR A 95 11.31 -27.85 -6.39
C THR A 95 11.79 -26.81 -5.37
N SER A 96 11.65 -27.08 -4.08
CA SER A 96 12.14 -26.19 -3.02
C SER A 96 13.67 -26.06 -3.03
N ILE A 97 14.38 -27.17 -3.23
CA ILE A 97 15.84 -27.19 -3.39
C ILE A 97 16.27 -26.40 -4.63
N LEU A 98 15.59 -26.57 -5.75
CA LEU A 98 15.86 -25.82 -6.97
C LEU A 98 15.66 -24.31 -6.77
N LYS A 99 14.58 -23.88 -6.09
CA LYS A 99 14.37 -22.47 -5.72
C LYS A 99 15.54 -21.92 -4.88
N ILE A 100 16.06 -22.68 -3.93
CA ILE A 100 17.22 -22.29 -3.11
C ILE A 100 18.48 -22.12 -3.99
N TYR A 101 18.73 -23.07 -4.89
CA TYR A 101 19.90 -23.00 -5.77
C TYR A 101 19.82 -21.85 -6.79
N VAL A 102 18.64 -21.60 -7.38
CA VAL A 102 18.43 -20.45 -8.26
C VAL A 102 18.64 -19.14 -7.50
N PHE A 103 18.16 -19.04 -6.27
CA PHE A 103 18.44 -17.89 -5.41
C PHE A 103 19.94 -17.70 -5.16
N GLN A 104 20.67 -18.79 -4.83
CA GLN A 104 22.13 -18.73 -4.63
C GLN A 104 22.88 -18.34 -5.90
N LEU A 105 22.46 -18.83 -7.06
CA LEU A 105 23.03 -18.48 -8.36
C LEU A 105 22.89 -16.98 -8.60
N ILE A 106 21.67 -16.44 -8.50
CA ILE A 106 21.41 -15.01 -8.70
C ILE A 106 22.18 -14.16 -7.67
N LYS A 107 22.19 -14.58 -6.40
CA LYS A 107 22.97 -13.92 -5.34
C LYS A 107 24.46 -13.86 -5.66
N ASN A 108 25.03 -14.93 -6.20
CA ASN A 108 26.47 -15.01 -6.47
C ASN A 108 26.89 -14.31 -7.77
N TYR A 109 26.04 -14.30 -8.80
CA TYR A 109 26.35 -13.67 -10.09
C TYR A 109 25.89 -12.20 -10.19
N SER A 110 24.87 -11.77 -9.42
CA SER A 110 24.15 -10.48 -9.53
C SER A 110 23.21 -10.36 -10.73
N PHE A 111 22.22 -9.46 -10.64
CA PHE A 111 21.25 -9.21 -11.72
C PHE A 111 21.91 -8.69 -13.01
N VAL A 112 22.95 -7.87 -12.87
CA VAL A 112 23.62 -7.22 -14.02
C VAL A 112 24.41 -8.25 -14.85
N LYS A 113 25.19 -9.13 -14.20
CA LYS A 113 25.94 -10.19 -14.92
C LYS A 113 25.01 -11.19 -15.60
N LEU A 114 23.84 -11.42 -15.00
CA LEU A 114 22.79 -12.28 -15.56
C LEU A 114 21.88 -11.54 -16.54
N ASN A 115 22.10 -10.25 -16.81
CA ASN A 115 21.30 -9.43 -17.73
C ASN A 115 19.78 -9.54 -17.49
N LEU A 116 19.36 -9.53 -16.21
CA LEU A 116 17.93 -9.63 -15.87
C LEU A 116 17.23 -8.28 -16.05
N THR A 117 16.05 -8.29 -16.66
CA THR A 117 15.22 -7.09 -16.85
C THR A 117 14.42 -6.75 -15.60
N GLY A 118 13.87 -5.53 -15.53
CA GLY A 118 13.05 -5.06 -14.40
C GLY A 118 11.87 -5.99 -14.07
N GLU A 119 11.23 -6.56 -15.09
CA GLU A 119 10.21 -7.60 -14.95
C GLU A 119 10.70 -8.80 -14.14
N ILE A 120 11.83 -9.37 -14.56
CA ILE A 120 12.36 -10.60 -13.98
C ILE A 120 12.90 -10.36 -12.57
N ILE A 121 13.46 -9.18 -12.33
CA ILE A 121 13.86 -8.72 -11.00
C ILE A 121 12.64 -8.59 -10.08
N TRP A 122 11.50 -8.08 -10.58
CA TRP A 122 10.26 -8.02 -9.82
C TRP A 122 9.72 -9.41 -9.49
N LYS A 123 9.68 -10.33 -10.46
CA LYS A 123 9.26 -11.73 -10.20
C LYS A 123 10.19 -12.41 -9.19
N PHE A 124 11.49 -12.16 -9.25
CA PHE A 124 12.44 -12.60 -8.23
C PHE A 124 12.11 -12.02 -6.85
N ALA A 125 11.81 -10.73 -6.76
CA ALA A 125 11.43 -10.10 -5.50
C ALA A 125 10.16 -10.75 -4.92
N ARG A 126 9.13 -11.00 -5.73
CA ARG A 126 7.91 -11.69 -5.28
C ARG A 126 8.20 -13.06 -4.67
N ILE A 127 9.00 -13.89 -5.33
CA ILE A 127 9.29 -15.26 -4.90
C ILE A 127 10.16 -15.30 -3.62
N TYR A 128 11.16 -14.42 -3.50
CA TYR A 128 12.19 -14.55 -2.48
C TYR A 128 12.15 -13.49 -1.36
N ALA A 129 11.37 -12.41 -1.51
CA ALA A 129 11.33 -11.35 -0.52
C ALA A 129 10.86 -11.87 0.84
N GLU A 130 9.82 -12.70 0.91
CA GLU A 130 9.22 -13.17 2.18
C GLU A 130 10.26 -13.72 3.17
N LYS A 131 11.21 -14.53 2.69
CA LYS A 131 12.22 -15.20 3.52
C LYS A 131 13.57 -14.49 3.53
N ASN A 132 13.88 -13.68 2.50
CA ASN A 132 15.22 -13.13 2.27
C ASN A 132 15.23 -11.61 2.02
N ILE A 133 14.35 -10.86 2.69
CA ILE A 133 14.14 -9.41 2.50
C ILE A 133 15.45 -8.62 2.35
N ASN A 134 16.39 -8.76 3.29
CA ASN A 134 17.62 -7.95 3.30
C ASN A 134 18.53 -8.23 2.10
N ILE A 135 18.62 -9.48 1.66
CA ILE A 135 19.45 -9.85 0.50
C ILE A 135 18.78 -9.39 -0.79
N VAL A 136 17.46 -9.56 -0.90
CA VAL A 136 16.69 -9.11 -2.07
C VAL A 136 16.79 -7.59 -2.22
N ARG A 137 16.58 -6.83 -1.14
CA ARG A 137 16.80 -5.38 -1.11
C ARG A 137 18.22 -5.01 -1.55
N GLY A 138 19.22 -5.68 -0.96
CA GLY A 138 20.62 -5.44 -1.26
C GLY A 138 21.02 -5.74 -2.72
N LEU A 139 20.37 -6.73 -3.34
CA LEU A 139 20.60 -7.05 -4.75
C LEU A 139 19.94 -6.03 -5.68
N ILE A 140 18.77 -5.50 -5.30
CA ILE A 140 18.05 -4.50 -6.12
C ILE A 140 18.71 -3.12 -6.00
N ASP A 141 19.13 -2.70 -4.81
CA ASP A 141 19.80 -1.40 -4.62
C ASP A 141 21.27 -1.40 -5.03
N GLY A 142 21.89 -2.58 -5.19
CA GLY A 142 23.31 -2.74 -5.53
C GLY A 142 24.25 -2.66 -4.32
N SER A 143 23.75 -2.65 -3.09
CA SER A 143 24.57 -2.68 -1.88
C SER A 143 25.16 -4.08 -1.59
N PHE A 144 24.56 -5.13 -2.16
CA PHE A 144 25.00 -6.50 -1.99
C PHE A 144 26.16 -6.85 -2.94
N LYS A 145 27.31 -7.20 -2.37
CA LYS A 145 28.50 -7.62 -3.14
C LYS A 145 28.44 -9.11 -3.49
N SER A 146 28.09 -9.40 -4.72
CA SER A 146 28.07 -10.75 -5.29
C SER A 146 29.48 -11.34 -5.46
N LYS A 147 29.66 -12.62 -5.12
CA LYS A 147 30.97 -13.31 -5.08
C LYS A 147 31.62 -13.51 -6.45
N PHE A 148 30.83 -13.86 -7.46
CA PHE A 148 31.30 -14.13 -8.82
C PHE A 148 31.11 -12.93 -9.75
N ASN A 149 30.94 -11.74 -9.18
CA ASN A 149 30.91 -10.54 -9.99
C ASN A 149 32.34 -10.01 -10.17
N ASP A 150 32.91 -10.29 -11.33
CA ASP A 150 34.28 -9.90 -11.70
C ASP A 150 34.44 -8.38 -11.84
N ASN A 151 33.34 -7.64 -12.03
CA ASN A 151 33.35 -6.20 -12.18
C ASN A 151 32.75 -5.50 -10.95
N LYS A 152 33.64 -4.99 -10.08
CA LYS A 152 33.29 -4.23 -8.86
C LYS A 152 32.35 -3.04 -9.12
N LYS A 153 32.34 -2.47 -10.33
CA LYS A 153 31.41 -1.37 -10.69
C LYS A 153 30.01 -1.90 -11.01
N SER A 154 29.91 -3.06 -11.66
CA SER A 154 28.62 -3.64 -12.07
C SER A 154 27.80 -4.19 -10.90
N GLY A 155 28.47 -4.64 -9.83
CA GLY A 155 27.79 -5.11 -8.62
C GLY A 155 27.11 -4.01 -7.81
N ASN A 156 27.48 -2.74 -8.05
CA ASN A 156 26.93 -1.58 -7.37
C ASN A 156 25.86 -0.85 -8.20
N ILE A 157 25.49 -1.38 -9.37
CA ILE A 157 24.48 -0.76 -10.22
C ILE A 157 23.11 -1.03 -9.60
N SER A 158 22.44 0.03 -9.18
CA SER A 158 21.07 -0.03 -8.70
C SER A 158 20.12 -0.42 -9.84
N SER A 159 19.31 -1.44 -9.60
CA SER A 159 18.24 -1.88 -10.50
C SER A 159 16.88 -1.25 -10.16
N ILE A 160 16.85 -0.30 -9.22
CA ILE A 160 15.63 0.37 -8.73
C ILE A 160 14.86 1.00 -9.89
N SER A 161 15.51 1.77 -10.76
CA SER A 161 14.86 2.47 -11.88
C SER A 161 14.23 1.48 -12.88
N SER A 162 14.89 0.35 -13.13
CA SER A 162 14.36 -0.71 -13.99
C SER A 162 13.11 -1.36 -13.38
N VAL A 163 13.09 -1.57 -12.07
CA VAL A 163 11.94 -2.12 -11.34
C VAL A 163 10.79 -1.10 -11.32
N GLN A 164 11.07 0.17 -11.01
CA GLN A 164 10.07 1.25 -11.03
C GLN A 164 9.39 1.37 -12.39
N LYS A 165 10.15 1.39 -13.49
CA LYS A 165 9.59 1.45 -14.85
C LYS A 165 8.68 0.26 -15.17
N TYR A 166 9.06 -0.93 -14.73
CA TYR A 166 8.24 -2.11 -14.90
C TYR A 166 6.95 -2.03 -14.08
N LEU A 167 7.03 -1.65 -12.80
CA LEU A 167 5.85 -1.47 -11.95
C LEU A 167 4.90 -0.41 -12.51
N ASP A 168 5.43 0.73 -12.96
CA ASP A 168 4.66 1.79 -13.62
C ASP A 168 3.92 1.26 -14.86
N THR A 169 4.61 0.51 -15.72
CA THR A 169 4.00 -0.16 -16.89
C THR A 169 2.90 -1.15 -16.47
N LEU A 170 3.15 -1.92 -15.41
CA LEU A 170 2.24 -2.95 -14.92
C LEU A 170 0.96 -2.34 -14.30
N ILE A 171 1.10 -1.21 -13.61
CA ILE A 171 -0.02 -0.41 -13.09
C ILE A 171 -0.80 0.23 -14.24
N LYS A 172 -0.13 0.85 -15.22
CA LYS A 172 -0.79 1.45 -16.39
C LYS A 172 -1.60 0.44 -17.20
N ASN A 173 -1.08 -0.78 -17.32
CA ASN A 173 -1.75 -1.86 -18.05
C ASN A 173 -2.87 -2.55 -17.25
N GLY A 174 -3.09 -2.21 -15.98
CA GLY A 174 -4.12 -2.83 -15.13
C GLY A 174 -3.81 -4.25 -14.67
N ASN A 175 -2.58 -4.73 -14.88
CA ASN A 175 -2.15 -6.08 -14.48
C ASN A 175 -1.60 -6.15 -13.05
N PHE A 176 -1.74 -5.07 -12.27
CA PHE A 176 -1.23 -4.98 -10.91
C PHE A 176 -2.16 -5.68 -9.92
N THR A 177 -1.67 -6.78 -9.36
CA THR A 177 -2.45 -7.64 -8.46
C THR A 177 -2.26 -7.26 -6.99
N HIS A 178 -3.15 -7.74 -6.13
CA HIS A 178 -3.00 -7.60 -4.67
C HIS A 178 -1.72 -8.26 -4.14
N GLU A 179 -1.25 -9.34 -4.78
CA GLU A 179 0.03 -9.99 -4.46
C GLU A 179 1.22 -9.08 -4.76
N ASP A 180 1.16 -8.31 -5.86
CA ASP A 180 2.17 -7.30 -6.18
C ASP A 180 2.18 -6.19 -5.12
N LEU A 181 1.00 -5.75 -4.68
CA LEU A 181 0.86 -4.76 -3.60
C LEU A 181 1.49 -5.25 -2.29
N THR A 182 1.18 -6.50 -1.93
CA THR A 182 1.71 -7.14 -0.72
C THR A 182 3.22 -7.30 -0.80
N SER A 183 3.73 -7.71 -1.96
CA SER A 183 5.17 -7.85 -2.22
C SER A 183 5.89 -6.50 -2.16
N LEU A 184 5.27 -5.44 -2.69
CA LEU A 184 5.80 -4.08 -2.61
C LEU A 184 5.86 -3.58 -1.17
N SER A 185 4.78 -3.76 -0.41
CA SER A 185 4.72 -3.41 1.01
C SER A 185 5.79 -4.14 1.81
N LEU A 186 5.98 -5.43 1.56
CA LEU A 186 7.04 -6.21 2.19
C LEU A 186 8.43 -5.70 1.82
N LEU A 187 8.65 -5.40 0.54
CA LEU A 187 9.93 -4.92 0.03
C LEU A 187 10.30 -3.55 0.58
N LEU A 188 9.37 -2.59 0.64
CA LEU A 188 9.63 -1.27 1.20
C LEU A 188 9.69 -1.31 2.73
N GLY A 189 8.92 -2.21 3.35
CA GLY A 189 8.71 -2.24 4.78
C GLY A 189 7.81 -1.09 5.24
N GLN A 190 7.38 -1.15 6.50
CA GLN A 190 6.56 -0.10 7.08
C GLN A 190 7.36 0.64 8.14
N ASN A 191 7.46 1.97 8.02
CA ASN A 191 8.00 2.81 9.07
C ASN A 191 6.88 3.15 10.08
N THR A 192 6.34 2.13 10.76
CA THR A 192 5.37 2.35 11.83
C THR A 192 6.10 2.53 13.15
N THR A 193 5.67 3.50 13.96
CA THR A 193 6.18 3.80 15.31
C THR A 193 5.77 2.75 16.35
N LYS A 194 5.69 1.47 15.99
CA LYS A 194 5.47 0.39 16.96
C LYS A 194 6.75 0.18 17.77
N THR A 195 6.69 0.58 19.04
CA THR A 195 7.72 0.32 20.05
C THR A 195 7.94 -1.19 20.20
N SER A 196 9.04 -1.72 19.65
CA SER A 196 9.52 -3.05 20.02
C SER A 196 10.17 -2.96 21.40
N THR A 197 9.41 -3.26 22.45
CA THR A 197 9.98 -3.45 23.80
C THR A 197 10.78 -4.75 23.80
N PHE A 198 12.09 -4.68 23.61
CA PHE A 198 12.99 -5.77 23.96
C PHE A 198 13.21 -5.75 25.47
N ALA A 199 12.56 -6.67 26.19
CA ALA A 199 12.89 -6.93 27.59
C ALA A 199 14.17 -7.78 27.64
N MET A 200 15.33 -7.12 27.60
CA MET A 200 16.59 -7.74 28.01
C MET A 200 16.87 -7.27 29.44
N GLY A 201 16.93 -8.22 30.38
CA GLY A 201 17.09 -7.94 31.80
C GLY A 201 18.34 -7.12 32.12
N SER A 202 18.15 -5.81 32.30
CA SER A 202 19.02 -4.89 33.04
C SER A 202 18.29 -3.54 33.06
N ASN A 203 18.27 -2.87 34.21
CA ASN A 203 17.49 -1.66 34.49
C ASN A 203 17.96 -0.40 33.73
N ARG A 204 17.95 -0.44 32.40
CA ARG A 204 17.99 0.72 31.50
C ARG A 204 17.12 0.43 30.28
N SER A 205 15.84 0.78 30.37
CA SER A 205 14.96 0.89 29.21
C SER A 205 15.41 2.10 28.38
N ILE A 206 16.32 1.89 27.43
CA ILE A 206 16.55 2.87 26.39
C ILE A 206 15.36 2.76 25.43
N ASN A 207 14.34 3.60 25.66
CA ASN A 207 13.27 3.87 24.69
C ASN A 207 13.88 4.56 23.46
N LYS A 208 14.63 3.83 22.64
CA LYS A 208 15.03 4.31 21.33
C LYS A 208 13.83 4.11 20.42
N ARG A 209 12.98 5.13 20.30
CA ARG A 209 12.00 5.26 19.21
C ARG A 209 12.80 5.21 17.91
N SER A 210 12.99 4.02 17.37
CA SER A 210 13.76 3.81 16.16
C SER A 210 12.82 4.03 14.97
N ASN A 211 12.61 5.29 14.62
CA ASN A 211 11.95 5.72 13.39
C ASN A 211 12.88 5.43 12.19
N ARG A 212 13.16 4.14 11.94
CA ARG A 212 14.09 3.68 10.90
C ARG A 212 13.30 3.06 9.77
N SER A 213 12.98 3.90 8.79
CA SER A 213 12.76 3.48 7.41
C SER A 213 13.89 2.54 6.96
N SER A 214 13.57 1.63 6.05
CA SER A 214 14.62 0.82 5.44
C SER A 214 15.45 1.74 4.51
N PRO A 215 16.79 1.69 4.53
CA PRO A 215 17.62 2.45 3.59
C PRO A 215 17.25 2.17 2.13
N PHE A 216 16.77 0.96 1.87
CA PHE A 216 16.20 0.57 0.59
C PHE A 216 14.97 1.41 0.21
N ALA A 217 13.99 1.54 1.10
CA ALA A 217 12.79 2.34 0.83
C ALA A 217 13.11 3.81 0.57
N GLU A 218 14.08 4.38 1.29
CA GLU A 218 14.51 5.77 1.06
C GLU A 218 15.17 5.98 -0.30
N ASN A 219 15.84 4.95 -0.84
CA ASN A 219 16.43 4.98 -2.17
C ASN A 219 15.40 4.64 -3.27
N PHE A 220 14.44 3.76 -2.97
CA PHE A 220 13.40 3.32 -3.90
C PHE A 220 12.33 4.39 -4.10
N VAL A 221 11.89 5.07 -3.05
CA VAL A 221 10.88 6.13 -3.14
C VAL A 221 11.60 7.46 -3.37
N ASN A 222 11.89 7.74 -4.63
CA ASN A 222 12.53 8.97 -5.09
C ASN A 222 11.51 9.90 -5.79
N THR A 223 11.94 11.11 -6.15
CA THR A 223 11.09 12.10 -6.84
C THR A 223 10.44 11.54 -8.09
N THR A 224 11.25 10.91 -8.96
CA THR A 224 10.78 10.31 -10.21
C THR A 224 9.68 9.26 -9.99
N TRP A 225 9.76 8.47 -8.92
CA TRP A 225 8.73 7.49 -8.59
C TRP A 225 7.39 8.16 -8.23
N ILE A 226 7.43 9.19 -7.38
CA ILE A 226 6.23 9.94 -6.99
C ILE A 226 5.63 10.65 -8.21
N GLU A 227 6.45 11.31 -9.02
CA GLU A 227 6.01 11.98 -10.25
C GLU A 227 5.34 11.01 -11.24
N ASN A 228 5.90 9.81 -11.42
CA ASN A 228 5.30 8.79 -12.29
C ASN A 228 3.93 8.32 -11.77
N LEU A 229 3.79 8.13 -10.46
CA LEU A 229 2.51 7.75 -9.85
C LEU A 229 1.48 8.88 -9.95
N GLU A 230 1.88 10.13 -9.71
CA GLU A 230 1.03 11.32 -9.84
C GLU A 230 0.54 11.49 -11.29
N GLN A 231 1.44 11.37 -12.26
CA GLN A 231 1.10 11.41 -13.68
C GLN A 231 0.11 10.30 -14.06
N SER A 232 0.27 9.11 -13.49
CA SER A 232 -0.61 7.97 -13.77
C SER A 232 -1.98 8.09 -13.10
N TYR A 233 -2.07 8.85 -11.99
CA TYR A 233 -3.31 9.04 -11.23
C TYR A 233 -4.30 9.94 -11.95
N VAL A 234 -3.81 10.96 -12.69
CA VAL A 234 -4.62 11.93 -13.46
C VAL A 234 -5.76 12.50 -12.60
N GLY A 235 -5.46 12.91 -11.37
CA GLY A 235 -6.44 13.46 -10.43
C GLY A 235 -7.60 12.51 -10.11
N GLY A 236 -7.39 11.20 -10.16
CA GLY A 236 -8.40 10.18 -9.86
C GLY A 236 -9.25 9.74 -11.06
N LYS A 237 -8.99 10.27 -12.26
CA LYS A 237 -9.72 9.89 -13.49
C LYS A 237 -9.17 8.62 -14.16
N SER A 238 -8.05 8.10 -13.68
CA SER A 238 -7.44 6.88 -14.19
C SER A 238 -8.27 5.65 -13.82
N VAL A 239 -8.37 4.66 -14.74
CA VAL A 239 -9.04 3.38 -14.49
C VAL A 239 -8.42 2.66 -13.28
N ASN A 240 -7.12 2.84 -13.07
CA ASN A 240 -6.36 2.20 -11.99
C ASN A 240 -6.06 3.18 -10.83
N ALA A 241 -6.83 4.25 -10.69
CA ALA A 241 -6.61 5.30 -9.70
C ALA A 241 -6.52 4.76 -8.26
N GLU A 242 -7.38 3.80 -7.90
CA GLU A 242 -7.38 3.19 -6.56
C GLU A 242 -6.10 2.38 -6.30
N THR A 243 -5.62 1.62 -7.30
CA THR A 243 -4.36 0.89 -7.20
C THR A 243 -3.18 1.84 -7.06
N ILE A 244 -3.16 2.93 -7.83
CA ILE A 244 -2.12 3.96 -7.77
C ILE A 244 -2.10 4.62 -6.39
N LYS A 245 -3.28 4.96 -5.86
CA LYS A 245 -3.43 5.51 -4.51
C LYS A 245 -2.86 4.55 -3.46
N ASN A 246 -3.19 3.27 -3.52
CA ASN A 246 -2.67 2.26 -2.59
C ASN A 246 -1.15 2.10 -2.69
N VAL A 247 -0.59 2.11 -3.90
CA VAL A 247 0.87 2.07 -4.13
C VAL A 247 1.55 3.34 -3.59
N MET A 248 0.94 4.50 -3.76
CA MET A 248 1.44 5.77 -3.23
C MET A 248 1.44 5.76 -1.70
N ILE A 249 0.35 5.33 -1.07
CA ILE A 249 0.22 5.22 0.40
C ILE A 249 1.33 4.33 0.97
N ILE A 250 1.54 3.14 0.38
CA ILE A 250 2.61 2.21 0.82
C ILE A 250 3.98 2.84 0.64
N SER A 251 4.20 3.55 -0.46
CA SER A 251 5.47 4.24 -0.74
C SER A 251 5.74 5.31 0.32
N ILE A 252 4.76 6.14 0.66
CA ILE A 252 4.90 7.23 1.63
C ILE A 252 5.09 6.69 3.06
N ILE A 253 4.28 5.72 3.50
CA ILE A 253 4.37 5.12 4.86
C ILE A 253 5.70 4.40 5.10
N SER A 254 6.39 3.99 4.04
CA SER A 254 7.71 3.33 4.15
C SER A 254 8.86 4.28 4.50
N LEU A 255 8.65 5.60 4.35
CA LEU A 255 9.69 6.62 4.51
C LEU A 255 9.82 7.15 5.94
N SER A 256 11.01 7.68 6.27
CA SER A 256 11.22 8.45 7.50
C SER A 256 10.67 9.86 7.35
N THR A 257 10.34 10.53 8.47
CA THR A 257 9.91 11.93 8.47
C THR A 257 10.94 12.86 7.83
N ALA A 258 12.23 12.61 8.06
CA ALA A 258 13.31 13.39 7.49
C ALA A 258 13.39 13.21 5.96
N LYS A 259 13.28 11.96 5.47
CA LYS A 259 13.30 11.70 4.03
C LYS A 259 12.06 12.23 3.34
N LEU A 260 10.90 12.12 3.98
CA LEU A 260 9.65 12.66 3.46
C LEU A 260 9.72 14.18 3.32
N ALA A 261 10.20 14.90 4.34
CA ALA A 261 10.40 16.35 4.24
C ALA A 261 11.37 16.73 3.11
N SER A 262 12.48 15.99 2.97
CA SER A 262 13.40 16.18 1.85
C SER A 262 12.75 15.90 0.49
N LEU A 263 11.87 14.89 0.42
CA LEU A 263 11.15 14.51 -0.79
C LEU A 263 10.15 15.60 -1.19
N THR A 264 9.35 16.09 -0.24
CA THR A 264 8.41 17.21 -0.40
C THR A 264 9.11 18.44 -0.95
N MET A 265 10.25 18.83 -0.37
CA MET A 265 11.05 19.96 -0.87
C MET A 265 11.62 19.71 -2.27
N SER A 266 12.05 18.48 -2.57
CA SER A 266 12.57 18.12 -3.89
C SER A 266 11.50 18.03 -4.99
N LEU A 267 10.23 17.84 -4.61
CA LEU A 267 9.08 17.95 -5.50
C LEU A 267 8.66 19.41 -5.74
N GLY A 268 9.33 20.38 -5.09
CA GLY A 268 9.01 21.80 -5.20
C GLY A 268 7.84 22.25 -4.33
N ILE A 269 7.43 21.43 -3.35
CA ILE A 269 6.35 21.76 -2.41
C ILE A 269 6.96 22.49 -1.20
N SER A 270 6.75 23.79 -1.11
CA SER A 270 7.25 24.65 -0.03
C SER A 270 6.19 25.51 0.65
N SER A 271 4.97 25.54 0.11
CA SER A 271 3.82 26.31 0.62
C SER A 271 2.51 25.58 0.33
N VAL A 272 1.42 26.04 0.95
CA VAL A 272 0.06 25.51 0.71
C VAL A 272 -0.32 25.57 -0.78
N ASP A 273 -0.01 26.66 -1.47
CA ASP A 273 -0.28 26.80 -2.91
C ASP A 273 0.41 25.74 -3.77
N THR A 274 1.64 25.38 -3.39
CA THR A 274 2.43 24.39 -4.13
C THR A 274 1.95 22.95 -3.92
N LEU A 275 1.09 22.67 -2.93
CA LEU A 275 0.50 21.34 -2.73
C LEU A 275 -0.35 20.89 -3.93
N LYS A 276 -0.91 21.85 -4.68
CA LYS A 276 -1.69 21.59 -5.91
C LYS A 276 -0.87 20.94 -7.03
N SER A 277 0.46 21.03 -6.98
CA SER A 277 1.36 20.43 -7.99
C SER A 277 1.35 18.90 -7.97
N CYS A 278 1.22 18.28 -6.78
CA CYS A 278 1.16 16.84 -6.60
C CYS A 278 -0.07 16.46 -5.73
N PRO A 279 -1.30 16.52 -6.28
CA PRO A 279 -2.52 16.38 -5.48
C PRO A 279 -2.67 15.03 -4.76
N LEU A 280 -2.24 13.91 -5.36
CA LEU A 280 -2.31 12.61 -4.68
C LEU A 280 -1.32 12.56 -3.51
N PHE A 281 -0.08 12.99 -3.72
CA PHE A 281 0.92 13.03 -2.66
C PHE A 281 0.49 13.95 -1.50
N SER A 282 0.03 15.15 -1.83
CA SER A 282 -0.42 16.16 -0.87
C SER A 282 -1.63 15.69 -0.06
N SER A 283 -2.65 15.12 -0.71
CA SER A 283 -3.84 14.62 -0.02
C SER A 283 -3.54 13.50 0.99
N ILE A 284 -2.54 12.65 0.72
CA ILE A 284 -2.13 11.60 1.66
C ILE A 284 -1.43 12.20 2.88
N ILE A 285 -0.55 13.20 2.68
CA ILE A 285 0.21 13.82 3.77
C ILE A 285 -0.67 14.64 4.71
N ILE A 286 -1.70 15.31 4.17
CA ILE A 286 -2.63 16.13 4.95
C ILE A 286 -3.66 15.27 5.70
N SER A 287 -3.90 14.04 5.24
CA SER A 287 -4.94 13.18 5.82
C SER A 287 -4.73 12.93 7.34
N GLU A 288 -5.81 13.09 8.12
CA GLU A 288 -5.80 12.83 9.58
C GLU A 288 -5.21 11.46 9.95
N PRO A 289 -5.57 10.34 9.26
CA PRO A 289 -5.02 9.03 9.61
C PRO A 289 -3.49 8.95 9.45
N TYR A 290 -2.94 9.71 8.50
CA TYR A 290 -1.50 9.76 8.29
C TYR A 290 -0.81 10.65 9.33
N ARG A 291 -1.42 11.77 9.68
CA ARG A 291 -0.97 12.68 10.75
C ARG A 291 -0.90 11.97 12.10
N GLU A 292 -1.90 11.16 12.44
CA GLU A 292 -1.89 10.32 13.65
C GLU A 292 -0.75 9.28 13.63
N MET A 293 -0.47 8.70 12.46
CA MET A 293 0.55 7.68 12.29
C MET A 293 1.98 8.23 12.42
N ILE A 294 2.20 9.47 11.97
CA ILE A 294 3.50 10.15 11.94
C ILE A 294 3.38 11.58 12.50
N PRO A 295 3.31 11.74 13.84
CA PRO A 295 2.99 13.02 14.48
C PRO A 295 4.09 14.11 14.38
N ASN A 296 5.29 13.78 13.90
CA ASN A 296 6.42 14.71 13.86
C ASN A 296 6.64 15.35 12.47
N LEU A 297 5.69 15.21 11.55
CA LEU A 297 5.86 15.73 10.19
C LEU A 297 5.69 17.26 10.13
N GLU A 298 4.75 17.82 10.88
CA GLU A 298 4.51 19.26 10.99
C GLU A 298 5.69 20.04 11.58
N GLU A 299 6.50 19.41 12.45
CA GLU A 299 7.73 20.02 12.95
C GLU A 299 8.77 20.24 11.84
N ARG A 300 8.71 19.44 10.78
CA ARG A 300 9.64 19.49 9.64
C ARG A 300 9.07 20.25 8.45
N LEU A 301 7.76 20.34 8.34
CA LEU A 301 7.03 21.06 7.30
C LEU A 301 6.05 22.04 7.98
N PRO A 302 6.51 23.22 8.42
CA PRO A 302 5.70 24.15 9.19
C PRO A 302 4.45 24.66 8.47
N PHE A 303 4.48 24.73 7.13
CA PHE A 303 3.33 25.14 6.31
C PHE A 303 2.16 24.14 6.34
N LEU A 304 2.34 22.95 6.90
CA LEU A 304 1.20 22.04 7.13
C LEU A 304 0.35 22.47 8.32
N ARG A 305 0.88 23.30 9.24
CA ARG A 305 0.13 23.82 10.40
C ARG A 305 -0.83 24.93 10.03
N SER A 306 -0.52 25.72 9.01
CA SER A 306 -1.41 26.79 8.53
C SER A 306 -2.68 26.25 7.89
N LEU A 307 -2.71 24.96 7.50
CA LEU A 307 -3.93 24.31 7.01
C LEU A 307 -4.97 24.08 8.13
N ASP A 308 -4.52 23.85 9.37
CA ASP A 308 -5.43 23.70 10.51
C ASP A 308 -6.02 25.04 10.96
N GLU A 309 -5.30 26.14 10.70
CA GLU A 309 -5.73 27.49 11.06
C GLU A 309 -6.76 28.04 10.06
N GLU A 310 -6.72 27.62 8.79
CA GLU A 310 -7.68 28.03 7.76
C GLU A 310 -9.05 27.30 7.88
N GLU A 311 -9.11 26.09 8.44
CA GLU A 311 -10.38 25.37 8.65
C GLU A 311 -11.22 25.92 9.82
N ASP A 312 -10.60 26.65 10.76
CA ASP A 312 -11.30 27.32 11.87
C ASP A 312 -11.88 28.70 11.47
N ASP A 313 -11.50 29.24 10.31
CA ASP A 313 -12.00 30.51 9.77
C ASP A 313 -13.19 30.34 8.79
N ASP A 314 -13.54 29.10 8.42
CA ASP A 314 -14.66 28.78 7.51
C ASP A 314 -15.98 28.37 8.23
N GLU A 315 -16.08 28.58 9.55
CA GLU A 315 -17.35 28.65 10.29
C GLU A 315 -17.62 30.10 10.76
N ASP A 316 -17.81 31.04 9.83
CA ASP A 316 -18.71 32.20 10.00
C ASP A 316 -18.78 33.00 8.66
N TYR A 317 -19.44 32.43 7.65
CA TYR A 317 -20.15 33.27 6.68
C TYR A 317 -21.36 33.88 7.40
N ASP A 318 -21.15 35.00 8.10
CA ASP A 318 -22.16 36.02 8.31
C ASP A 318 -21.46 37.38 8.59
N ASP A 319 -21.55 38.25 7.59
CA ASP A 319 -21.56 39.72 7.71
C ASP A 319 -20.20 40.46 7.82
N ASP A 320 -19.37 40.30 6.77
CA ASP A 320 -18.49 41.39 6.29
C ASP A 320 -19.35 42.55 5.75
N PHE A 321 -19.82 43.41 6.66
CA PHE A 321 -20.34 44.74 6.35
C PHE A 321 -19.79 45.76 7.37
N GLY A 322 -18.62 46.32 7.07
CA GLY A 322 -18.34 47.77 7.03
C GLY A 322 -18.81 48.73 8.14
N TYR A 323 -19.08 48.31 9.38
CA TYR A 323 -19.50 49.23 10.47
C TYR A 323 -18.50 49.32 11.62
N GLU A 324 -17.21 49.18 11.32
CA GLU A 324 -16.13 49.49 12.27
C GLU A 324 -15.73 50.98 12.27
N GLU A 325 -16.34 51.80 11.42
CA GLU A 325 -15.90 53.18 11.17
C GLU A 325 -16.56 54.27 12.03
N ASN A 326 -17.63 53.98 12.79
CA ASN A 326 -18.36 55.04 13.52
C ASN A 326 -18.00 55.08 15.03
N ILE A 327 -16.69 55.12 15.34
CA ILE A 327 -16.17 55.19 16.71
C ILE A 327 -16.66 56.47 17.43
N GLU A 328 -16.76 57.58 16.70
CA GLU A 328 -17.23 58.88 17.24
C GLU A 328 -18.72 58.82 17.65
N ALA A 329 -19.55 58.17 16.84
CA ALA A 329 -20.96 57.92 17.12
C ALA A 329 -21.17 57.09 18.39
N ILE A 330 -20.36 56.06 18.57
CA ILE A 330 -20.42 55.16 19.73
C ILE A 330 -20.00 55.92 21.00
N SER A 331 -18.95 56.74 20.93
CA SER A 331 -18.52 57.57 22.06
C SER A 331 -19.60 58.56 22.48
N LEU A 332 -20.25 59.24 21.53
CA LEU A 332 -21.28 60.23 21.81
C LEU A 332 -22.51 59.61 22.50
N LEU A 333 -22.92 58.40 22.09
CA LEU A 333 -24.04 57.70 22.73
C LEU A 333 -23.71 57.18 24.13
N VAL A 334 -22.46 56.76 24.38
CA VAL A 334 -21.99 56.35 25.72
C VAL A 334 -21.90 57.57 26.66
N ASP A 335 -21.48 58.72 26.14
CA ASP A 335 -21.36 59.96 26.93
C ASP A 335 -22.74 60.56 27.29
N LEU A 336 -23.74 60.47 26.40
CA LEU A 336 -25.07 61.03 26.62
C LEU A 336 -25.97 60.16 27.52
N PHE A 337 -25.76 58.83 27.54
CA PHE A 337 -26.61 57.89 28.26
C PHE A 337 -25.80 57.04 29.25
N PRO A 338 -25.84 57.32 30.57
CA PRO A 338 -25.03 56.64 31.59
C PRO A 338 -25.26 55.12 31.71
N GLY A 339 -26.33 54.57 31.10
CA GLY A 339 -26.66 53.14 31.08
C GLY A 339 -26.25 52.42 29.78
N MET A 340 -25.65 53.12 28.81
CA MET A 340 -25.30 52.55 27.52
C MET A 340 -23.86 52.05 27.49
N THR A 341 -23.66 50.75 27.25
CA THR A 341 -22.33 50.16 27.02
C THR A 341 -21.97 50.27 25.54
N GLU A 342 -20.67 50.31 25.19
CA GLU A 342 -20.20 50.35 23.80
C GLU A 342 -20.83 49.26 22.91
N LYS A 343 -21.11 48.10 23.51
CA LYS A 343 -21.75 46.96 22.82
C LYS A 343 -23.23 47.23 22.54
N LYS A 344 -23.96 47.81 23.49
CA LYS A 344 -25.35 48.22 23.28
C LYS A 344 -25.43 49.35 22.25
N ALA A 345 -24.51 50.30 22.28
CA ALA A 345 -24.41 51.38 21.28
C ALA A 345 -24.19 50.81 19.86
N LYS A 346 -23.28 49.84 19.69
CA LYS A 346 -23.08 49.16 18.40
C LYS A 346 -24.33 48.44 17.89
N ILE A 347 -25.06 47.75 18.78
CA ILE A 347 -26.29 47.02 18.40
C ILE A 347 -27.42 47.99 17.99
N VAL A 348 -27.61 49.08 18.73
CA VAL A 348 -28.66 50.07 18.43
C VAL A 348 -28.34 50.87 17.18
N LEU A 349 -27.06 51.20 16.95
CA LEU A 349 -26.60 51.81 15.70
C LEU A 349 -26.78 50.84 14.52
N LYS A 350 -26.51 49.53 14.70
CA LYS A 350 -26.77 48.50 13.67
C LYS A 350 -28.26 48.40 13.32
N GLN A 351 -29.16 48.51 14.30
CA GLN A 351 -30.61 48.45 14.07
C GLN A 351 -31.17 49.69 13.36
N ASN A 352 -30.47 50.83 13.43
CA ASN A 352 -30.93 52.12 12.90
C ASN A 352 -29.99 52.66 11.79
N ASN A 353 -29.35 51.76 11.01
CA ASN A 353 -28.51 52.08 9.86
C ASN A 353 -27.37 53.09 10.12
N GLY A 354 -26.87 53.17 11.35
CA GLY A 354 -25.77 54.06 11.73
C GLY A 354 -26.14 55.53 11.94
N ASP A 355 -27.43 55.88 11.99
CA ASP A 355 -27.90 57.26 12.23
C ASP A 355 -27.91 57.61 13.73
N VAL A 356 -26.94 58.44 14.14
CA VAL A 356 -26.73 58.84 15.53
C VAL A 356 -27.82 59.79 16.03
N GLU A 357 -28.30 60.69 15.18
CA GLU A 357 -29.31 61.68 15.57
C GLU A 357 -30.66 61.01 15.80
N HIS A 358 -31.01 60.05 14.94
CA HIS A 358 -32.22 59.25 15.09
C HIS A 358 -32.19 58.39 16.35
N VAL A 359 -31.06 57.71 16.60
CA VAL A 359 -30.86 56.90 17.82
C VAL A 359 -30.89 57.75 19.08
N THR A 360 -30.29 58.95 19.05
CA THR A 360 -30.31 59.87 20.19
C THR A 360 -31.72 60.37 20.48
N ASN A 361 -32.49 60.78 19.46
CA ASN A 361 -33.88 61.19 19.63
C ASN A 361 -34.76 60.03 20.16
N MET A 362 -34.58 58.82 19.64
CA MET A 362 -35.31 57.63 20.10
C MET A 362 -35.03 57.29 21.56
N LEU A 363 -33.77 57.39 22.01
CA LEU A 363 -33.36 57.14 23.39
C LEU A 363 -33.75 58.27 24.35
N LEU A 364 -33.84 59.52 23.87
CA LEU A 364 -34.36 60.66 24.64
C LEU A 364 -35.88 60.56 24.85
N GLU A 365 -36.62 60.12 23.83
CA GLU A 365 -38.07 59.95 23.90
C GLU A 365 -38.49 58.77 24.80
N ASN A 366 -37.69 57.70 24.84
CA ASN A 366 -37.98 56.51 25.65
C ASN A 366 -36.70 55.92 26.28
N PRO A 367 -36.25 56.43 27.44
CA PRO A 367 -35.00 56.00 28.08
C PRO A 367 -35.01 54.54 28.59
N GLY A 368 -36.18 53.90 28.69
CA GLY A 368 -36.33 52.49 29.08
C GLY A 368 -35.95 51.47 27.99
N LEU A 369 -35.69 51.91 26.75
CA LEU A 369 -35.23 51.04 25.66
C LEU A 369 -33.82 50.48 25.92
N ILE A 370 -33.01 51.17 26.73
CA ILE A 370 -31.63 50.78 27.06
C ILE A 370 -31.57 49.44 27.81
N ASP A 371 -32.59 49.15 28.60
CA ASP A 371 -32.71 47.93 29.40
C ASP A 371 -33.27 46.75 28.59
N GLN A 372 -33.91 47.02 27.45
CA GLN A 372 -34.46 46.00 26.55
C GLN A 372 -33.44 45.45 25.55
N ILE A 373 -32.28 46.08 25.43
CA ILE A 373 -31.19 45.61 24.56
C ILE A 373 -30.48 44.45 25.26
N GLU A 374 -30.83 43.22 24.88
CA GLU A 374 -30.20 42.01 25.39
C GLU A 374 -28.73 41.93 24.96
N GLU A 375 -27.83 42.02 25.94
CA GLU A 375 -26.43 41.67 25.73
C GLU A 375 -26.32 40.16 25.55
N GLN A 376 -26.14 39.70 24.30
CA GLN A 376 -25.86 38.29 24.05
C GLN A 376 -24.55 37.89 24.76
N GLN A 377 -24.68 37.12 25.83
CA GLN A 377 -23.53 36.53 26.52
C GLN A 377 -22.92 35.45 25.62
N LYS A 378 -21.65 35.64 25.20
CA LYS A 378 -20.86 34.59 24.54
C LYS A 378 -20.92 33.31 25.37
N LYS A 379 -21.56 32.26 24.85
CA LYS A 379 -21.47 30.90 25.41
C LYS A 379 -20.01 30.46 25.32
N LYS A 380 -19.31 30.42 26.46
CA LYS A 380 -17.99 29.77 26.54
C LYS A 380 -18.16 28.31 26.17
N LYS A 381 -17.69 27.89 24.98
CA LYS A 381 -17.56 26.48 24.61
C LYS A 381 -16.69 25.81 25.69
N LYS A 382 -17.27 24.85 26.42
CA LYS A 382 -16.55 24.04 27.42
C LYS A 382 -15.55 23.14 26.68
N LYS A 383 -14.29 23.15 27.11
CA LYS A 383 -13.30 22.13 26.72
C LYS A 383 -13.86 20.73 27.06
N PRO A 384 -13.65 19.70 26.23
CA PRO A 384 -14.04 18.34 26.60
C PRO A 384 -13.10 17.85 27.72
N VAL A 385 -13.68 17.64 28.91
CA VAL A 385 -13.04 16.93 30.02
C VAL A 385 -13.27 15.43 29.78
N PRO A 386 -12.29 14.55 30.03
CA PRO A 386 -12.42 13.12 29.76
C PRO A 386 -13.50 12.52 30.66
N SER A 387 -14.45 11.81 30.05
CA SER A 387 -15.48 11.07 30.76
C SER A 387 -14.85 9.89 31.53
N ASN A 388 -14.70 10.09 32.84
CA ASN A 388 -14.63 9.00 33.82
C ASN A 388 -16.06 8.61 34.17
N ASN A 389 -16.60 7.56 33.54
CA ASN A 389 -17.82 6.91 34.01
C ASN A 389 -17.47 5.66 34.80
N ASN A 390 -17.54 5.80 36.13
CA ASN A 390 -17.66 4.68 37.06
C ASN A 390 -19.06 4.05 36.93
N TYR A 391 -19.04 2.73 36.80
CA TYR A 391 -20.17 1.81 36.78
C TYR A 391 -20.90 1.80 38.12
N ASN A 392 -22.24 1.83 38.10
CA ASN A 392 -23.12 1.17 39.07
C ASN A 392 -24.56 1.11 38.52
N ASP A 393 -24.83 0.17 37.61
CA ASP A 393 -26.15 -0.41 37.40
C ASP A 393 -25.96 -1.89 37.00
N PRO A 394 -26.48 -2.87 37.76
CA PRO A 394 -26.16 -4.28 37.59
C PRO A 394 -27.09 -4.92 36.56
N ARG A 395 -26.82 -4.69 35.27
CA ARG A 395 -27.27 -5.52 34.15
C ARG A 395 -26.28 -5.34 33.01
N VAL A 396 -25.92 -6.45 32.36
CA VAL A 396 -25.04 -6.57 31.17
C VAL A 396 -23.57 -6.94 31.46
N LEU A 397 -23.38 -8.27 31.59
CA LEU A 397 -22.40 -9.12 30.88
C LEU A 397 -20.99 -8.56 30.60
N GLN A 398 -20.09 -8.79 31.55
CA GLN A 398 -18.64 -8.82 31.30
C GLN A 398 -18.24 -10.09 30.54
N SER A 399 -17.70 -9.96 29.33
CA SER A 399 -16.98 -11.04 28.66
C SER A 399 -15.48 -10.92 28.94
N LYS A 400 -14.99 -11.87 29.73
CA LYS A 400 -13.57 -12.07 30.04
C LYS A 400 -12.84 -12.64 28.82
N LYS A 401 -11.68 -12.07 28.49
CA LYS A 401 -10.62 -12.80 27.79
C LYS A 401 -10.30 -14.08 28.57
N ASN A 402 -10.11 -15.17 27.83
CA ASN A 402 -9.89 -16.56 28.25
C ASN A 402 -11.16 -17.38 28.53
N GLN A 403 -11.95 -17.64 27.49
CA GLN A 403 -12.72 -18.87 27.42
C GLN A 403 -12.43 -19.59 26.10
N LYS A 404 -11.95 -20.82 26.22
CA LYS A 404 -11.95 -21.81 25.14
C LYS A 404 -13.39 -21.94 24.64
N PHE A 405 -13.67 -21.52 23.41
CA PHE A 405 -14.96 -21.79 22.78
C PHE A 405 -15.13 -23.31 22.66
N LYS A 406 -15.93 -23.91 23.55
CA LYS A 406 -16.56 -25.19 23.25
C LYS A 406 -17.72 -24.88 22.33
N LEU A 407 -17.54 -25.13 21.03
CA LEU A 407 -18.63 -25.14 20.06
C LEU A 407 -19.64 -26.18 20.54
N GLY A 408 -20.80 -25.74 21.03
CA GLY A 408 -21.92 -26.64 21.29
C GLY A 408 -22.31 -27.32 19.97
N GLN A 409 -22.56 -28.63 20.00
CA GLN A 409 -23.05 -29.33 18.82
C GLN A 409 -24.32 -28.63 18.31
N PRO A 410 -24.41 -28.30 17.01
CA PRO A 410 -25.62 -27.69 16.47
C PRO A 410 -26.81 -28.63 16.70
N SER A 411 -27.98 -28.06 17.02
CA SER A 411 -29.19 -28.84 17.28
C SER A 411 -29.48 -29.78 16.10
N ALA A 412 -30.04 -30.95 16.39
CA ALA A 412 -30.30 -31.96 15.37
C ALA A 412 -31.18 -31.41 14.23
N GLU A 413 -32.07 -30.46 14.51
CA GLU A 413 -32.89 -29.76 13.52
C GLU A 413 -32.07 -28.88 12.57
N LEU A 414 -31.10 -28.12 13.09
CA LEU A 414 -30.22 -27.30 12.25
C LEU A 414 -29.37 -28.18 11.33
N LYS A 415 -28.83 -29.29 11.86
CA LYS A 415 -28.10 -30.27 11.03
C LYS A 415 -29.00 -30.89 9.97
N LYS A 416 -30.24 -31.25 10.32
CA LYS A 416 -31.19 -31.83 9.38
C LYS A 416 -31.58 -30.83 8.30
N LYS A 417 -31.77 -29.55 8.64
CA LYS A 417 -32.09 -28.48 7.68
C LYS A 417 -30.91 -28.18 6.75
N THR A 418 -29.70 -28.07 7.29
CA THR A 418 -28.50 -27.83 6.47
C THR A 418 -28.21 -29.03 5.56
N LEU A 419 -28.42 -30.25 6.05
CA LEU A 419 -28.22 -31.48 5.26
C LEU A 419 -29.34 -31.67 4.22
N SER A 420 -30.58 -31.28 4.52
CA SER A 420 -31.67 -31.30 3.53
C SER A 420 -31.49 -30.24 2.45
N ASP A 421 -31.00 -29.05 2.78
CA ASP A 421 -30.70 -28.02 1.78
C ASP A 421 -29.49 -28.42 0.94
N ALA A 422 -28.47 -29.04 1.53
CA ALA A 422 -27.33 -29.57 0.78
C ALA A 422 -27.74 -30.71 -0.17
N LEU A 423 -28.58 -31.64 0.29
CA LEU A 423 -29.13 -32.71 -0.56
C LEU A 423 -30.03 -32.11 -1.65
N ARG A 424 -30.86 -31.12 -1.34
CA ARG A 424 -31.69 -30.44 -2.33
C ARG A 424 -30.84 -29.82 -3.43
N VAL A 425 -29.74 -29.14 -3.10
CA VAL A 425 -28.83 -28.58 -4.09
C VAL A 425 -28.15 -29.68 -4.92
N MET A 426 -27.76 -30.80 -4.31
CA MET A 426 -27.16 -31.92 -5.05
C MET A 426 -28.14 -32.64 -6.00
N TYR A 427 -29.43 -32.69 -5.67
CA TYR A 427 -30.44 -33.40 -6.46
C TYR A 427 -31.31 -32.49 -7.35
N GLN A 428 -31.30 -31.16 -7.16
CA GLN A 428 -32.01 -30.19 -8.01
C GLN A 428 -31.13 -29.57 -9.09
N SER A 429 -29.86 -29.98 -9.20
CA SER A 429 -28.94 -29.46 -10.23
C SER A 429 -28.91 -30.30 -11.51
N ASP A 430 -29.61 -31.43 -11.55
CA ASP A 430 -29.72 -32.32 -12.72
C ASP A 430 -31.20 -32.66 -13.02
N GLU A 431 -32.06 -31.64 -13.18
CA GLU A 431 -33.17 -31.82 -14.12
C GLU A 431 -32.55 -31.72 -15.52
N ASP A 432 -32.24 -32.89 -16.08
CA ASP A 432 -31.85 -33.11 -17.48
C ASP A 432 -32.66 -32.16 -18.39
N GLU A 433 -31.95 -31.35 -19.17
CA GLU A 433 -32.55 -30.80 -20.40
C GLU A 433 -33.06 -32.01 -21.21
N PRO A 434 -34.29 -31.97 -21.74
CA PRO A 434 -34.79 -33.07 -22.55
C PRO A 434 -33.83 -33.32 -23.72
N ASP A 435 -33.27 -34.52 -23.77
CA ASP A 435 -32.37 -35.02 -24.81
C ASP A 435 -33.08 -34.95 -26.18
N ASP A 436 -32.80 -33.90 -26.95
CA ASP A 436 -33.40 -33.58 -28.25
C ASP A 436 -32.77 -34.37 -29.40
N THR A 437 -31.88 -35.34 -29.10
CA THR A 437 -31.15 -36.14 -30.09
C THR A 437 -32.06 -37.03 -30.96
N TYR A 438 -33.32 -37.25 -30.57
CA TYR A 438 -34.27 -38.10 -31.32
C TYR A 438 -35.53 -37.40 -31.83
N ASP A 439 -35.75 -36.11 -31.53
CA ASP A 439 -36.98 -35.40 -31.92
C ASP A 439 -37.08 -35.12 -33.44
N ASP A 440 -35.95 -35.18 -34.17
CA ASP A 440 -35.90 -34.97 -35.62
C ASP A 440 -35.89 -36.26 -36.46
N GLN A 441 -35.96 -37.46 -35.85
CA GLN A 441 -35.95 -38.73 -36.61
C GLN A 441 -37.31 -39.15 -37.19
N GLU A 442 -38.44 -38.57 -36.75
CA GLU A 442 -39.77 -38.95 -37.27
C GLU A 442 -40.29 -38.11 -38.46
N LYS A 443 -39.52 -37.15 -39.00
CA LYS A 443 -39.97 -36.31 -40.13
C LYS A 443 -39.38 -36.66 -41.50
N THR A 444 -38.60 -37.73 -41.64
CA THR A 444 -38.00 -38.11 -42.93
C THR A 444 -38.02 -39.61 -43.23
N THR A 445 -39.18 -40.26 -43.16
CA THR A 445 -39.46 -41.47 -43.96
C THR A 445 -40.94 -41.48 -44.36
N GLY A 446 -41.20 -41.63 -45.65
CA GLY A 446 -42.48 -41.33 -46.28
C GLY A 446 -43.61 -42.31 -46.00
N ASP A 447 -44.81 -41.76 -45.95
CA ASP A 447 -46.01 -42.44 -46.40
C ASP A 447 -45.98 -42.44 -47.94
N ASP A 448 -45.67 -43.60 -48.52
CA ASP A 448 -46.08 -43.94 -49.87
C ASP A 448 -47.61 -44.10 -49.87
N LEU A 449 -48.33 -43.16 -50.51
CA LEU A 449 -49.52 -43.39 -51.34
C LEU A 449 -49.91 -42.15 -52.16
#